data_AF-A0A7Y3HTR9-F1
#
_entry.id   AF-A0A7Y3HTR9-F1
#
_cell.length_a   1.000
_cell.length_b   1.000
_cell.length_c   1.000
_cell.angle_alpha   90.00
_cell.angle_beta   90.00
_cell.angle_gamma   90.00
#
_symmetry.space_group_name_H-M   'P 1'
#
loop_
_entity.id
_entity.type
_entity.pdbx_description
1 polymer ?
#
loop_
_entity_poly.entity_id
_entity_poly.type
_entity_poly.pdbx_seq_one_letter_code
_entity_poly.pdbx_strand_id
1 'polypeptide(L)'
;PNGKITLCNFMQSSALEKAINQSQYILCRSGYTTVMDLAKLEKKAFFIPTPGQYEQEYLAKRLDKQGMVPFKNQDEFELNDLKLVENYQGLTNFCNIIDYGVLFDAFSKVKENSEPIPTSLST
;
A
#
# COMPACT_ATOMS: atom_id res chain seq x y z
N PRO A 1 9.47 12.39 -30.86
CA PRO A 1 8.51 11.40 -30.32
C PRO A 1 7.24 12.09 -29.80
N ASN A 2 6.11 11.92 -30.48
CA ASN A 2 4.84 12.50 -30.04
C ASN A 2 4.27 11.64 -28.90
N GLY A 3 4.52 12.05 -27.66
CA GLY A 3 3.88 11.44 -26.49
C GLY A 3 2.39 11.77 -26.48
N LYS A 4 1.53 10.76 -26.34
CA LYS A 4 0.09 10.96 -26.15
C LYS A 4 -0.19 11.02 -24.65
N ILE A 5 -0.65 12.17 -24.17
CA ILE A 5 -1.07 12.36 -22.78
C ILE A 5 -2.59 12.33 -22.74
N THR A 6 -3.15 11.48 -21.88
CA THR A 6 -4.59 11.41 -21.62
C THR A 6 -4.84 11.89 -20.20
N LEU A 7 -5.55 13.00 -20.04
CA LEU A 7 -5.96 13.51 -18.73
C LEU A 7 -7.37 13.01 -18.39
N CYS A 8 -7.56 12.52 -17.17
CA CYS A 8 -8.83 12.01 -16.67
C CYS A 8 -9.03 12.47 -15.23
N ASN A 9 -10.18 13.07 -14.92
CA ASN A 9 -10.46 13.61 -13.58
C ASN A 9 -10.72 12.50 -12.55
N PHE A 10 -11.38 11.43 -12.96
CA PHE A 10 -11.63 10.27 -12.12
C PHE A 10 -11.85 9.03 -12.98
N MET A 11 -11.39 7.88 -12.51
CA MET A 11 -11.69 6.58 -13.10
C MET A 11 -12.53 5.75 -12.13
N GLN A 12 -13.56 5.08 -12.64
CA GLN A 12 -14.29 4.05 -11.89
C GLN A 12 -13.41 2.82 -11.71
N SER A 13 -13.73 1.98 -10.73
CA SER A 13 -12.91 0.83 -10.32
C SER A 13 -12.49 -0.07 -11.49
N SER A 14 -13.43 -0.43 -12.38
CA SER A 14 -13.13 -1.29 -13.54
C SER A 14 -12.20 -0.63 -14.57
N ALA A 15 -12.33 0.68 -14.78
CA ALA A 15 -11.46 1.44 -15.67
C ALA A 15 -10.06 1.61 -15.07
N LEU A 16 -9.99 1.88 -13.76
CA LEU A 16 -8.73 2.01 -13.03
C LEU A 16 -7.97 0.67 -13.01
N GLU A 17 -8.66 -0.43 -12.69
CA GLU A 17 -8.09 -1.78 -12.73
C GLU A 17 -7.53 -2.10 -14.12
N LYS A 18 -8.27 -1.80 -15.19
CA LYS A 18 -7.81 -2.00 -16.56
C LYS A 18 -6.56 -1.16 -16.86
N ALA A 19 -6.56 0.11 -16.48
CA ALA A 19 -5.42 1.01 -16.69
C ALA A 19 -4.16 0.52 -15.94
N ILE A 20 -4.31 0.12 -14.68
CA ILE A 20 -3.23 -0.46 -13.86
C ILE A 20 -2.69 -1.73 -14.51
N ASN A 21 -3.58 -2.61 -14.98
CA ASN A 21 -3.17 -3.88 -15.59
C ASN A 21 -2.44 -3.72 -16.92
N GLN A 22 -2.78 -2.69 -17.69
CA GLN A 22 -2.14 -2.38 -18.97
C GLN A 22 -0.85 -1.55 -18.82
N SER A 23 -0.53 -1.07 -17.61
CA SER A 23 0.62 -0.21 -17.37
C SER A 23 1.88 -1.04 -17.12
N GLN A 24 2.98 -0.69 -17.79
CA GLN A 24 4.31 -1.28 -17.55
C GLN A 24 4.92 -0.75 -16.24
N TYR A 25 4.77 0.55 -15.98
CA TYR A 25 5.21 1.21 -14.76
C TYR A 25 4.07 2.08 -14.22
N ILE A 26 3.97 2.18 -12.90
CA ILE A 26 2.98 3.00 -12.22
C ILE A 26 3.70 4.02 -11.35
N LEU A 27 3.44 5.29 -11.58
CA LEU A 27 3.92 6.39 -10.75
C LEU A 27 2.74 6.92 -9.93
N CYS A 28 2.81 6.86 -8.60
CA CYS A 28 1.70 7.29 -7.75
C CYS A 28 2.15 7.75 -6.37
N ARG A 29 1.19 8.25 -5.57
CA ARG A 29 1.38 8.49 -4.13
C ARG A 29 1.35 7.16 -3.39
N SER A 30 2.07 7.06 -2.29
CA SER A 30 2.11 5.87 -1.41
C SER A 30 0.92 5.79 -0.45
N GLY A 31 -0.30 6.03 -0.94
CA GLY A 31 -1.53 5.89 -0.13
C GLY A 31 -1.82 4.42 0.19
N TYR A 32 -2.34 4.13 1.39
CA TYR A 32 -2.59 2.75 1.85
C TYR A 32 -3.42 1.92 0.86
N THR A 33 -4.57 2.42 0.43
CA THR A 33 -5.42 1.71 -0.54
C THR A 33 -4.70 1.46 -1.85
N THR A 34 -3.94 2.45 -2.35
CA THR A 34 -3.14 2.30 -3.56
C THR A 34 -2.07 1.21 -3.41
N VAL A 35 -1.36 1.18 -2.27
CA VAL A 35 -0.39 0.10 -1.98
C VAL A 35 -1.08 -1.26 -2.00
N MET A 36 -2.28 -1.37 -1.41
CA MET A 36 -3.04 -2.62 -1.37
C MET A 36 -3.51 -3.08 -2.76
N ASP A 37 -4.01 -2.15 -3.59
CA ASP A 37 -4.42 -2.47 -4.96
C ASP A 37 -3.22 -2.97 -5.79
N LEU A 38 -2.08 -2.27 -5.69
CA LEU A 38 -0.87 -2.63 -6.41
C LEU A 38 -0.26 -3.95 -5.91
N ALA A 39 -0.36 -4.23 -4.61
CA ALA A 39 0.03 -5.50 -4.02
C ALA A 39 -0.85 -6.65 -4.50
N LYS A 40 -2.17 -6.43 -4.55
CA LYS A 40 -3.11 -7.45 -5.05
C LYS A 40 -2.91 -7.76 -6.53
N LEU A 41 -2.50 -6.75 -7.31
CA LEU A 41 -2.27 -6.84 -8.74
C LEU A 41 -0.79 -7.12 -9.10
N GLU A 42 0.06 -7.35 -8.09
CA GLU A 42 1.47 -7.69 -8.22
C GLU A 42 2.28 -6.73 -9.11
N LYS A 43 2.00 -5.43 -8.97
CA LYS A 43 2.57 -4.41 -9.86
C LYS A 43 3.90 -3.85 -9.35
N LYS A 44 4.72 -3.44 -10.32
CA LYS A 44 5.86 -2.56 -10.09
C LYS A 44 5.40 -1.11 -10.11
N ALA A 45 5.90 -0.32 -9.17
CA ALA A 45 5.55 1.08 -9.02
C ALA A 45 6.76 1.93 -8.64
N PHE A 46 6.55 3.24 -8.62
CA PHE A 46 7.44 4.24 -8.05
C PHE A 46 6.57 5.19 -7.21
N PHE A 47 7.00 5.49 -5.98
CA PHE A 47 6.24 6.38 -5.11
C PHE A 47 6.82 7.79 -5.03
N ILE A 48 5.90 8.76 -5.01
CA ILE A 48 6.19 10.16 -4.65
C ILE A 48 5.27 10.52 -3.48
N PRO A 49 5.65 10.31 -2.20
CA PRO A 49 4.79 10.65 -1.07
C PRO A 49 4.42 12.14 -1.06
N THR A 50 3.24 12.46 -0.52
CA THR A 50 2.82 13.84 -0.33
C THR A 50 3.58 14.45 0.84
N PRO A 51 4.29 15.58 0.67
CA PRO A 51 5.03 16.21 1.76
C PRO A 51 4.13 16.52 2.97
N GLY A 52 4.56 16.12 4.16
CA GLY A 52 3.80 16.32 5.40
C GLY A 52 2.69 15.30 5.65
N GLN A 53 2.45 14.35 4.73
CA GLN A 53 1.61 13.18 5.00
C GLN A 53 2.47 12.05 5.56
N TYR A 54 2.62 12.03 6.89
CA TYR A 54 3.50 11.09 7.59
C TYR A 54 3.28 9.62 7.22
N GLU A 55 2.03 9.18 7.03
CA GLU A 55 1.72 7.81 6.63
C GLU A 55 2.31 7.46 5.26
N GLN A 56 2.11 8.34 4.27
CA GLN A 56 2.64 8.13 2.92
C GLN A 56 4.17 8.09 2.93
N GLU A 57 4.81 9.02 3.63
CA GLU A 57 6.27 9.06 3.77
C GLU A 57 6.80 7.80 4.45
N TYR A 58 6.14 7.34 5.51
CA TYR A 58 6.49 6.12 6.21
C TYR A 58 6.37 4.89 5.31
N LEU A 59 5.24 4.73 4.61
CA LEU A 59 5.02 3.60 3.70
C LEU A 59 6.05 3.56 2.57
N ALA A 60 6.33 4.72 1.96
CA ALA A 60 7.34 4.82 0.90
C ALA A 60 8.74 4.41 1.40
N LYS A 61 9.19 4.98 2.52
CA LYS A 61 10.48 4.65 3.16
C LYS A 61 10.57 3.17 3.55
N ARG A 62 9.48 2.60 4.06
CA ARG A 62 9.43 1.19 4.49
C ARG A 62 9.54 0.24 3.31
N LEU A 63 8.74 0.45 2.26
CA LEU A 63 8.72 -0.42 1.07
C LEU A 63 10.02 -0.31 0.27
N ASP A 64 10.64 0.86 0.27
CA ASP A 64 11.96 1.09 -0.31
C ASP A 64 13.05 0.32 0.43
N LYS A 65 13.07 0.42 1.77
CA LYS A 65 13.99 -0.35 2.62
C LYS A 65 13.84 -1.87 2.45
N GLN A 66 12.64 -2.34 2.09
CA GLN A 66 12.37 -3.75 1.79
C GLN A 66 12.77 -4.16 0.37
N GLY A 67 13.26 -3.24 -0.47
CA GLY A 67 13.59 -3.51 -1.87
C GLY A 67 12.36 -3.78 -2.75
N MET A 68 11.17 -3.36 -2.30
CA MET A 68 9.91 -3.63 -3.00
C MET A 68 9.53 -2.51 -3.98
N VAL A 69 9.55 -1.26 -3.53
CA VAL A 69 9.16 -0.10 -4.36
C VAL A 69 10.09 1.09 -4.09
N PRO A 70 10.76 1.66 -5.12
CA PRO A 70 11.55 2.87 -4.95
C PRO A 70 10.67 4.10 -4.71
N PHE A 71 11.24 5.12 -4.07
CA PHE A 71 10.57 6.41 -3.91
C PHE A 71 11.53 7.59 -3.95
N LYS A 72 10.97 8.77 -4.19
CA LYS A 72 11.62 10.08 -4.03
C LYS A 72 10.65 11.08 -3.43
N ASN A 73 11.16 12.06 -2.68
CA ASN A 73 10.32 13.18 -2.28
C ASN A 73 9.89 13.97 -3.52
N GLN A 74 8.77 14.69 -3.42
CA GLN A 74 8.16 15.38 -4.56
C GLN A 74 9.11 16.34 -5.28
N ASP A 75 9.91 17.08 -4.53
CA ASP A 75 10.83 18.09 -5.09
C ASP A 75 12.15 17.48 -5.60
N GLU A 76 12.39 16.19 -5.34
CA GLU A 76 13.61 15.48 -5.70
C GLU A 76 13.40 14.50 -6.87
N PHE A 77 12.16 14.33 -7.34
CA PHE A 77 11.84 13.37 -8.39
C PHE A 77 12.25 13.87 -9.77
N GLU A 78 13.00 13.03 -10.49
CA GLU A 78 13.30 13.22 -11.90
C GLU A 78 12.77 12.04 -12.74
N LEU A 79 12.42 12.29 -14.00
CA LEU A 79 11.93 11.23 -14.91
C LEU A 79 12.92 10.06 -15.07
N ASN A 80 14.22 10.31 -14.92
CA ASN A 80 15.25 9.28 -14.98
C ASN A 80 15.19 8.31 -13.80
N ASP A 81 14.62 8.72 -12.66
CA ASP A 81 14.48 7.87 -11.47
C ASP A 81 13.54 6.68 -11.72
N LEU A 82 12.66 6.75 -12.72
CA LEU A 82 11.78 5.63 -13.08
C LEU A 82 12.56 4.37 -13.47
N LYS A 83 13.82 4.51 -13.90
CA LYS A 83 14.71 3.35 -14.17
C LYS A 83 15.01 2.54 -12.92
N LEU A 84 14.95 3.15 -11.73
CA LEU A 84 15.17 2.45 -10.45
C LEU A 84 14.16 1.32 -10.24
N VAL A 85 12.95 1.42 -10.80
CA VAL A 85 11.88 0.42 -10.65
C VAL A 85 12.32 -0.97 -11.14
N GLU A 86 13.26 -1.05 -12.09
CA GLU A 86 13.77 -2.31 -12.61
C GLU A 86 14.58 -3.09 -11.57
N ASN A 87 15.22 -2.39 -10.63
CA ASN A 87 16.08 -2.96 -9.60
C ASN A 87 15.30 -3.45 -8.35
N TYR A 88 13.99 -3.26 -8.32
CA TYR A 88 13.13 -3.60 -7.19
C TYR A 88 12.25 -4.81 -7.51
N GLN A 89 11.91 -5.56 -6.46
CA GLN A 89 11.11 -6.78 -6.57
C GLN A 89 9.67 -6.52 -7.01
N GLY A 90 9.14 -5.32 -6.74
CA GLY A 90 7.72 -5.01 -6.87
C GLY A 90 6.91 -5.52 -5.68
N LEU A 91 5.63 -5.17 -5.65
CA LEU A 91 4.70 -5.60 -4.60
C LEU A 91 4.19 -7.01 -4.90
N THR A 92 5.08 -8.00 -4.82
CA THR A 92 4.80 -9.39 -5.15
C THR A 92 4.96 -10.27 -3.90
N ASN A 93 4.40 -11.49 -3.92
CA ASN A 93 4.64 -12.53 -2.91
C ASN A 93 4.10 -12.24 -1.50
N PHE A 94 2.84 -11.79 -1.35
CA PHE A 94 2.21 -11.62 -0.04
C PHE A 94 1.56 -12.90 0.53
N CYS A 95 1.83 -14.08 -0.04
CA CYS A 95 1.29 -15.36 0.43
C CYS A 95 1.98 -15.82 1.72
N ASN A 96 1.59 -15.24 2.85
CA ASN A 96 1.89 -15.79 4.16
C ASN A 96 0.71 -16.65 4.62
N ILE A 97 0.95 -17.93 4.88
CA ILE A 97 0.01 -18.76 5.64
C ILE A 97 0.08 -18.26 7.08
N ILE A 98 -0.90 -17.47 7.50
CA ILE A 98 -1.00 -16.99 8.88
C ILE A 98 -1.69 -18.09 9.68
N ASP A 99 -0.98 -18.66 10.65
CA ASP A 99 -1.59 -19.50 11.67
C ASP A 99 -2.31 -18.61 12.69
N TYR A 100 -3.63 -18.48 12.50
CA TYR A 100 -4.47 -17.72 13.42
C TYR A 100 -4.54 -18.34 14.81
N GLY A 101 -4.24 -19.64 14.98
CA GLY A 101 -4.19 -20.29 16.29
C GLY A 101 -3.16 -19.63 17.20
N VAL A 102 -1.93 -19.42 16.70
CA VAL A 102 -0.85 -18.74 17.43
C VAL A 102 -1.21 -17.30 17.78
N LEU A 103 -1.90 -16.59 16.87
CA LEU A 103 -2.34 -15.22 17.14
C LEU A 103 -3.38 -15.18 18.26
N PHE A 104 -4.40 -16.04 18.20
CA PHE A 104 -5.45 -16.09 19.22
C PHE A 104 -4.95 -16.64 20.56
N ASP A 105 -3.91 -17.48 20.56
CA ASP A 105 -3.23 -17.94 21.77
C ASP A 105 -2.61 -16.79 22.59
N ALA A 106 -2.21 -15.69 21.95
CA ALA A 106 -1.72 -14.51 22.65
C ALA A 106 -2.83 -13.80 23.45
N PHE A 107 -4.08 -13.88 22.97
CA PHE A 107 -5.25 -13.24 23.59
C PHE A 107 -6.02 -14.18 24.53
N SER A 108 -5.85 -15.50 24.40
CA SER A 108 -6.55 -16.50 25.22
C SER A 108 -6.05 -16.56 26.67
N LYS A 109 -4.93 -15.92 27.00
CA LYS A 109 -4.38 -15.84 28.37
C LYS A 109 -5.00 -14.73 29.23
N VAL A 110 -5.97 -13.98 28.71
CA VAL A 110 -6.76 -13.06 29.53
C VAL A 110 -7.70 -13.89 30.39
N LYS A 111 -7.40 -14.01 31.69
CA LYS A 111 -8.40 -14.44 32.68
C LYS A 111 -9.46 -13.33 32.75
N GLU A 112 -10.62 -13.56 32.14
CA GLU A 112 -11.82 -12.80 32.44
C GLU A 112 -12.18 -12.99 33.91
N ASN A 113 -11.64 -12.11 34.77
CA ASN A 113 -12.15 -11.88 36.12
C ASN A 113 -12.96 -10.57 36.15
N SER A 114 -13.78 -10.34 35.13
CA SER A 114 -14.83 -9.32 35.21
C SER A 114 -16.09 -10.00 35.74
N GLU A 115 -16.45 -9.70 36.99
CA GLU A 115 -17.77 -10.02 37.53
C GLU A 115 -18.86 -9.53 36.55
N PRO A 116 -19.97 -10.27 36.38
CA PRO A 116 -21.03 -9.86 35.47
C PRO A 116 -21.59 -8.49 35.89
N ILE A 117 -21.69 -7.57 34.93
CA ILE A 117 -22.25 -6.24 35.15
C ILE A 117 -23.72 -6.39 35.58
N PRO A 118 -24.16 -5.82 36.72
CA PRO A 118 -25.54 -5.91 37.17
C PRO A 118 -26.51 -5.28 36.16
N THR A 119 -27.59 -6.00 35.86
CA THR A 119 -28.66 -5.61 34.92
C THR A 119 -29.48 -4.38 35.36
N SER A 120 -29.08 -3.65 36.40
CA SER A 120 -29.85 -2.54 36.99
C SER A 120 -29.64 -1.19 36.31
N LEU A 121 -28.86 -1.10 35.22
CA LEU A 121 -28.57 0.15 34.50
C LEU A 121 -29.05 0.12 33.03
N SER A 122 -30.19 -0.52 32.77
CA SER A 122 -30.97 -0.25 31.55
C SER A 122 -32.09 0.74 31.87
N THR A 123 -31.86 2.00 31.53
CA THR A 123 -32.90 2.99 31.19
C THR A 123 -32.80 3.31 29.72
#